data_AF-A0AAN6N3W0-F1
#
_entry.id   AF-A0AAN6N3W0-F1
#
_cell.length_a   1.000
_cell.length_b   1.000
_cell.length_c   1.000
_cell.angle_alpha   90.00
_cell.angle_beta   90.00
_cell.angle_gamma   90.00
#
_symmetry.space_group_name_H-M   'P 1'
#
loop_
_entity.id
_entity.type
_entity.pdbx_description
1 polymer ?
#
loop_
_entity_poly.entity_id
_entity_poly.type
_entity_poly.pdbx_seq_one_letter_code
_entity_poly.pdbx_strand_id
1 'polypeptide(L)'
;MASSRRNVEAGVGQQGPVVFGFTCVGKTGLLRRGAPDGYEVVDLDSADWKDGWPDGYVEAIARAASRRAVVLVSTHAEVREAVLRRGLWSALVYPLRELRAEWLQRLRDRQATCPGGPDLASVFGANWDLWLEQLESQRGVMHCVLPSGSFITECVADVLQVFEEQCARGSDDGRAEHAGERVCTGGRDA
;
A
#
# COMPACT_ATOMS: atom_id res chain seq x y z
N MET A 1 39.67 -18.60 -0.35
CA MET A 1 38.58 -18.14 -1.24
C MET A 1 37.49 -17.54 -0.36
N ALA A 2 37.58 -16.24 -0.07
CA ALA A 2 36.55 -15.52 0.68
C ALA A 2 35.57 -14.89 -0.31
N SER A 3 34.38 -15.47 -0.45
CA SER A 3 33.31 -14.88 -1.26
C SER A 3 32.64 -13.79 -0.43
N SER A 4 32.97 -12.55 -0.75
CA SER A 4 32.43 -11.34 -0.14
C SER A 4 30.95 -11.24 -0.44
N ARG A 5 30.10 -11.48 0.58
CA ARG A 5 28.69 -11.10 0.57
C ARG A 5 28.66 -9.58 0.62
N ARG A 6 28.45 -8.94 -0.53
CA ARG A 6 28.07 -7.51 -0.57
C ARG A 6 26.65 -7.40 0.00
N ASN A 7 26.57 -7.10 1.29
CA ASN A 7 25.37 -6.48 1.84
C ASN A 7 25.17 -5.18 1.06
N VAL A 8 24.06 -5.10 0.33
CA VAL A 8 23.59 -3.85 -0.25
C VAL A 8 22.98 -3.08 0.92
N GLU A 9 23.80 -2.30 1.63
CA GLU A 9 23.29 -1.21 2.47
C GLU A 9 22.73 -0.16 1.50
N ALA A 10 21.45 -0.32 1.14
CA ALA A 10 20.73 0.68 0.39
C ALA A 10 20.68 1.94 1.26
N GLY A 11 21.46 2.97 0.88
CA GLY A 11 21.50 4.23 1.59
C GLY A 11 20.09 4.75 1.86
N VAL A 12 19.86 5.21 3.09
CA VAL A 12 18.57 5.60 3.66
C VAL A 12 17.79 6.63 2.80
N GLY A 13 18.45 7.32 1.86
CA GLY A 13 17.83 8.26 0.91
C GLY A 13 17.31 7.68 -0.41
N GLN A 14 17.43 6.37 -0.65
CA GLN A 14 17.00 5.72 -1.89
C GLN A 14 15.82 4.77 -1.71
N GLN A 15 15.22 4.62 -0.53
CA GLN A 15 14.10 3.71 -0.33
C GLN A 15 12.76 4.43 -0.52
N GLY A 16 11.69 3.67 -0.71
CA GLY A 16 10.35 4.22 -0.83
C GLY A 16 9.29 3.36 -0.15
N PRO A 17 8.11 3.93 0.12
CA PRO A 17 7.08 3.26 0.89
C PRO A 17 6.38 2.17 0.10
N VAL A 18 6.01 1.08 0.78
CA VAL A 18 5.05 0.10 0.26
C VAL A 18 3.64 0.55 0.62
N VAL A 19 2.75 0.64 -0.36
CA VAL A 19 1.38 1.11 -0.18
C VAL A 19 0.40 0.01 -0.56
N PHE A 20 -0.16 -0.64 0.46
CA PHE A 20 -1.23 -1.62 0.30
C PHE A 20 -2.53 -0.92 -0.04
N GLY A 21 -3.01 -1.09 -1.27
CA GLY A 21 -4.23 -0.47 -1.75
C GLY A 21 -5.36 -1.47 -1.92
N PHE A 22 -6.48 -1.26 -1.22
CA PHE A 22 -7.69 -2.05 -1.40
C PHE A 22 -8.16 -2.04 -2.86
N THR A 23 -8.92 -3.04 -3.30
CA THR A 23 -9.37 -3.09 -4.71
C THR A 23 -10.24 -1.87 -5.01
N CYS A 24 -10.07 -1.28 -6.20
CA CYS A 24 -10.75 -0.04 -6.63
C CYS A 24 -10.41 1.23 -5.82
N VAL A 25 -9.32 1.23 -5.04
CA VAL A 25 -8.83 2.43 -4.33
C VAL A 25 -8.20 3.48 -5.24
N GLY A 26 -7.96 3.18 -6.53
CA GLY A 26 -7.39 4.13 -7.49
C GLY A 26 -5.89 3.99 -7.77
N LYS A 27 -5.25 2.85 -7.49
CA LYS A 27 -3.82 2.58 -7.77
C LYS A 27 -3.41 2.97 -9.20
N THR A 28 -4.15 2.52 -10.21
CA THR A 28 -3.91 2.87 -11.62
C THR A 28 -4.05 4.37 -11.89
N GLY A 29 -4.93 5.07 -11.17
CA GLY A 29 -5.05 6.54 -11.25
C GLY A 29 -3.78 7.23 -10.76
N LEU A 30 -3.24 6.78 -9.62
CA LEU A 30 -1.97 7.27 -9.09
C LEU A 30 -0.79 6.95 -10.01
N LEU A 31 -0.72 5.74 -10.58
CA LEU A 31 0.31 5.38 -11.55
C LEU A 31 0.34 6.33 -12.75
N ARG A 32 -0.83 6.73 -13.26
CA ARG A 32 -0.95 7.67 -14.39
C ARG A 32 -0.63 9.11 -14.01
N ARG A 33 -1.01 9.54 -12.81
CA ARG A 33 -0.80 10.91 -12.33
C ARG A 33 0.65 11.15 -11.87
N GLY A 34 1.31 10.10 -11.38
CA GLY A 34 2.59 10.19 -10.70
C GLY A 34 2.44 10.53 -9.21
N ALA A 35 3.52 10.31 -8.47
CA ALA A 35 3.65 10.70 -7.07
C ALA A 35 4.38 12.05 -6.96
N PRO A 36 4.17 12.81 -5.87
CA PRO A 36 4.91 14.04 -5.62
C PRO A 36 6.40 13.75 -5.34
N ASP A 37 7.20 14.82 -5.26
CA ASP A 37 8.57 14.81 -4.72
C ASP A 37 9.56 13.86 -5.40
N GLY A 38 9.33 13.62 -6.69
CA GLY A 38 10.21 12.84 -7.56
C GLY A 38 10.19 11.34 -7.30
N TYR A 39 9.20 10.82 -6.57
CA TYR A 39 9.02 9.37 -6.44
C TYR A 39 8.51 8.75 -7.73
N GLU A 40 9.14 7.65 -8.15
CA GLU A 40 8.56 6.76 -9.14
C GLU A 40 7.29 6.11 -8.56
N VAL A 41 6.29 5.82 -9.39
CA VAL A 41 5.15 4.98 -8.97
C VAL A 41 5.28 3.63 -9.65
N VAL A 42 5.30 2.57 -8.84
CA VAL A 42 5.39 1.18 -9.32
C VAL A 42 4.13 0.46 -8.88
N ASP A 43 3.28 0.05 -9.83
CA ASP A 43 2.12 -0.79 -9.54
C ASP A 43 2.49 -2.26 -9.77
N LEU A 44 2.54 -3.05 -8.70
CA LEU A 44 2.78 -4.48 -8.76
C LEU A 44 1.45 -5.21 -8.60
N ASP A 45 0.76 -5.46 -9.73
CA ASP A 45 -0.52 -6.17 -9.72
C ASP A 45 -0.31 -7.64 -9.34
N SER A 46 -1.00 -8.09 -8.29
CA SER A 46 -0.94 -9.47 -7.82
C SER A 46 -1.38 -10.50 -8.88
N ALA A 47 -2.18 -10.08 -9.88
CA ALA A 47 -2.63 -10.98 -10.94
C ALA A 47 -1.49 -11.56 -11.77
N ASP A 48 -0.34 -10.87 -11.83
CA ASP A 48 0.86 -11.28 -12.59
C ASP A 48 1.71 -12.33 -11.83
N TRP A 49 1.38 -12.63 -10.57
CA TRP A 49 2.21 -13.43 -9.67
C TRP A 49 1.59 -14.77 -9.29
N LYS A 50 0.79 -15.36 -10.19
CA LYS A 50 0.23 -16.71 -9.98
C LYS A 50 1.33 -17.74 -9.76
N ASP A 51 2.39 -17.65 -10.55
CA ASP A 51 3.58 -18.47 -10.39
C ASP A 51 4.55 -17.75 -9.43
N GLY A 52 4.90 -18.40 -8.31
CA GLY A 52 5.80 -17.84 -7.30
C GLY A 52 5.11 -17.04 -6.19
N TRP A 53 3.79 -17.19 -6.02
CA TRP A 53 3.07 -16.60 -4.89
C TRP A 53 3.39 -17.31 -3.55
N PRO A 54 3.52 -16.58 -2.42
CA PRO A 54 3.67 -15.13 -2.32
C PRO A 54 5.13 -14.68 -2.44
N ASP A 55 6.11 -15.57 -2.34
CA ASP A 55 7.52 -15.23 -2.12
C ASP A 55 8.15 -14.41 -3.25
N GLY A 56 7.90 -14.78 -4.50
CA GLY A 56 8.38 -14.03 -5.66
C GLY A 56 7.79 -12.63 -5.74
N TYR A 57 6.50 -12.50 -5.40
CA TYR A 57 5.82 -11.21 -5.34
C TYR A 57 6.42 -10.31 -4.26
N VAL A 58 6.62 -10.84 -3.05
CA VAL A 58 7.24 -10.12 -1.93
C VAL A 58 8.67 -9.70 -2.26
N GLU A 59 9.43 -10.53 -2.98
CA GLU A 59 10.77 -10.18 -3.44
C GLU A 59 10.76 -9.00 -4.44
N ALA A 60 9.81 -9.00 -5.37
CA ALA A 60 9.66 -7.88 -6.30
C ALA A 60 9.25 -6.58 -5.59
N ILE A 61 8.39 -6.68 -4.56
CA ILE A 61 8.02 -5.55 -3.70
C ILE A 61 9.27 -4.98 -3.02
N ALA A 62 10.06 -5.82 -2.35
CA ALA A 62 11.26 -5.40 -1.65
C ALA A 62 12.28 -4.75 -2.59
N ARG A 63 12.49 -5.34 -3.77
CA ARG A 63 13.37 -4.78 -4.80
C ARG A 63 12.87 -3.43 -5.30
N ALA A 64 11.56 -3.28 -5.54
CA ALA A 64 10.99 -2.00 -5.97
C ALA A 64 11.14 -0.93 -4.87
N ALA A 65 10.89 -1.29 -3.62
CA ALA A 65 10.97 -0.40 -2.45
C ALA A 65 12.40 0.01 -2.08
N SER A 66 13.42 -0.70 -2.58
CA SER A 66 14.83 -0.31 -2.45
C SER A 66 15.23 0.92 -3.28
N ARG A 67 14.29 1.45 -4.08
CA ARG A 67 14.41 2.65 -4.92
C ARG A 67 13.46 3.72 -4.40
N ARG A 68 13.67 5.00 -4.78
CA ARG A 68 12.80 6.13 -4.41
C ARG A 68 11.47 6.02 -5.17
N ALA A 69 10.65 5.07 -4.74
CA ALA A 69 9.44 4.64 -5.42
C ALA A 69 8.29 4.39 -4.44
N VAL A 70 7.09 4.83 -4.81
CA VAL A 70 5.85 4.40 -4.17
C VAL A 70 5.45 3.06 -4.79
N VAL A 71 5.55 1.99 -4.00
CA VAL A 71 5.25 0.63 -4.48
C VAL A 71 3.82 0.27 -4.12
N LEU A 72 2.94 0.29 -5.11
CA LEU A 72 1.53 -0.03 -4.95
C LEU A 72 1.32 -1.55 -5.02
N VAL A 73 0.66 -2.09 -4.01
CA VAL A 73 0.45 -3.55 -3.87
C VAL A 73 -0.97 -3.86 -3.43
N SER A 74 -1.39 -5.10 -3.63
CA SER A 74 -2.69 -5.61 -3.18
C SER A 74 -2.73 -5.86 -1.66
N THR A 75 -3.91 -5.82 -1.04
CA THR A 75 -4.05 -5.96 0.42
C THR A 75 -4.09 -7.41 0.91
N HIS A 76 -3.51 -8.39 0.21
CA HIS A 76 -3.55 -9.80 0.65
C HIS A 76 -2.83 -9.98 1.99
N ALA A 77 -3.46 -10.70 2.94
CA ALA A 77 -2.95 -10.84 4.31
C ALA A 77 -1.54 -11.44 4.36
N GLU A 78 -1.27 -12.56 3.66
CA GLU A 78 0.07 -13.17 3.66
C GLU A 78 1.16 -12.25 3.11
N VAL A 79 0.83 -11.37 2.15
CA VAL A 79 1.76 -10.39 1.58
C VAL A 79 2.04 -9.28 2.58
N ARG A 80 1.00 -8.73 3.23
CA ARG A 80 1.18 -7.72 4.27
C ARG A 80 2.12 -8.21 5.36
N GLU A 81 1.85 -9.42 5.87
CA GLU A 81 2.67 -10.02 6.92
C GLU A 81 4.11 -10.30 6.48
N ALA A 82 4.32 -10.75 5.24
CA ALA A 82 5.66 -11.00 4.71
C ALA A 82 6.47 -9.70 4.50
N VAL A 83 5.83 -8.63 4.03
CA VAL A 83 6.45 -7.30 3.87
C VAL A 83 6.81 -6.71 5.23
N LEU A 84 5.92 -6.79 6.22
CA LEU A 84 6.18 -6.29 7.57
C LEU A 84 7.32 -7.05 8.26
N ARG A 85 7.40 -8.37 8.10
CA ARG A 85 8.54 -9.17 8.61
C ARG A 85 9.89 -8.75 8.01
N ARG A 86 9.90 -8.16 6.81
CA ARG A 86 11.11 -7.61 6.18
C ARG A 86 11.46 -6.20 6.68
N GLY A 87 10.65 -5.61 7.55
CA GLY A 87 10.88 -4.27 8.10
C GLY A 87 10.65 -3.14 7.08
N LEU A 88 9.91 -3.42 6.00
CA LEU A 88 9.61 -2.40 4.99
C LEU A 88 8.53 -1.46 5.51
N TRP A 89 8.83 -0.16 5.52
CA TRP A 89 7.85 0.86 5.90
C TRP A 89 6.64 0.79 4.97
N SER A 90 5.45 0.74 5.57
CA SER A 90 4.23 0.44 4.83
C SER A 90 3.05 1.29 5.26
N ALA A 91 2.21 1.65 4.29
CA ALA A 91 0.90 2.25 4.50
C ALA A 91 -0.22 1.35 3.96
N LEU A 92 -1.37 1.39 4.60
CA LEU A 92 -2.56 0.62 4.26
C LEU A 92 -3.71 1.58 3.92
N VAL A 93 -4.15 1.54 2.66
CA VAL A 93 -5.15 2.44 2.09
C VAL A 93 -6.43 1.67 1.76
N TYR A 94 -7.52 2.03 2.41
CA TYR A 94 -8.80 1.31 2.34
C TYR A 94 -9.97 2.24 2.64
N PRO A 95 -11.21 1.91 2.21
CA PRO A 95 -12.37 2.75 2.45
C PRO A 95 -12.86 2.69 3.90
N LEU A 96 -13.59 3.73 4.32
CA LEU A 96 -14.48 3.64 5.48
C LEU A 96 -15.46 2.47 5.31
N ARG A 97 -15.74 1.79 6.42
CA ARG A 97 -16.57 0.57 6.47
C ARG A 97 -17.98 0.78 5.96
N GLU A 98 -18.53 1.97 6.18
CA GLU A 98 -19.89 2.34 5.79
C GLU A 98 -20.05 2.50 4.28
N LEU A 99 -18.94 2.58 3.52
CA LEU A 99 -18.95 2.83 2.07
C LEU A 99 -19.14 1.58 1.22
N ARG A 100 -19.65 0.49 1.80
CA ARG A 100 -19.89 -0.79 1.10
C ARG A 100 -20.62 -0.59 -0.22
N ALA A 101 -21.74 0.13 -0.20
CA ALA A 101 -22.57 0.32 -1.40
C ALA A 101 -21.81 1.06 -2.52
N GLU A 102 -21.09 2.13 -2.18
CA GLU A 102 -20.26 2.89 -3.11
C GLU A 102 -19.15 2.02 -3.70
N TRP A 103 -18.46 1.25 -2.86
CA TRP A 103 -17.34 0.44 -3.30
C TRP A 103 -17.76 -0.74 -4.19
N LEU A 104 -18.89 -1.37 -3.86
CA LEU A 104 -19.50 -2.38 -4.73
C LEU A 104 -19.92 -1.80 -6.07
N GLN A 105 -20.35 -0.52 -6.12
CA GLN A 105 -20.64 0.15 -7.38
C GLN A 105 -19.35 0.36 -8.20
N ARG A 106 -18.26 0.85 -7.58
CA ARG A 106 -16.95 0.99 -8.25
C ARG A 106 -16.47 -0.33 -8.86
N LEU A 107 -16.69 -1.45 -8.16
CA LEU A 107 -16.35 -2.79 -8.65
C LEU A 107 -17.21 -3.20 -9.87
N ARG A 108 -18.52 -2.97 -9.83
CA ARG A 108 -19.42 -3.21 -10.96
C ARG A 108 -19.06 -2.36 -12.18
N ASP A 109 -18.78 -1.09 -11.97
CA ASP A 109 -18.37 -0.17 -13.05
C ASP A 109 -17.07 -0.64 -13.70
N ARG A 110 -16.08 -1.06 -12.90
CA ARG A 110 -14.85 -1.68 -13.41
C ARG A 110 -15.14 -2.95 -14.21
N GLN A 111 -15.99 -3.84 -13.69
CA GLN A 111 -16.35 -5.09 -14.38
C GLN A 111 -17.02 -4.84 -15.73
N ALA A 112 -17.87 -3.81 -15.82
CA ALA A 112 -18.50 -3.40 -17.08
C ALA A 112 -17.48 -2.98 -18.15
N THR A 113 -16.33 -2.42 -17.74
CA THR A 113 -15.23 -2.05 -18.64
C THR A 113 -14.27 -3.18 -18.99
N CYS A 114 -14.33 -4.32 -18.29
CA CYS A 114 -13.47 -5.49 -18.50
C CYS A 114 -14.31 -6.78 -18.52
N PRO A 115 -15.15 -6.98 -19.55
CA PRO A 115 -16.00 -8.17 -19.64
C PRO A 115 -15.17 -9.46 -19.67
N GLY A 116 -15.59 -10.47 -18.91
CA GLY A 116 -14.91 -11.77 -18.77
C GLY A 116 -13.99 -11.90 -17.55
N GLY A 117 -13.84 -10.85 -16.75
CA GLY A 117 -13.14 -10.91 -15.45
C GLY A 117 -13.94 -11.60 -14.34
N PRO A 118 -13.30 -11.94 -13.21
CA PRO A 118 -13.99 -12.49 -12.05
C PRO A 118 -15.04 -11.51 -11.51
N ASP A 119 -16.11 -12.05 -10.91
CA ASP A 119 -17.14 -11.24 -10.24
C ASP A 119 -16.62 -10.72 -8.90
N LEU A 120 -15.81 -9.66 -8.99
CA LEU A 120 -15.22 -9.01 -7.83
C LEU A 120 -16.31 -8.37 -6.95
N ALA A 121 -17.41 -7.88 -7.52
CA ALA A 121 -18.47 -7.25 -6.73
C ALA A 121 -19.12 -8.27 -5.77
N SER A 122 -19.40 -9.49 -6.24
CA SER A 122 -19.94 -10.55 -5.37
C SER A 122 -18.92 -11.00 -4.32
N VAL A 123 -17.65 -11.22 -4.71
CA VAL A 123 -16.60 -11.66 -3.78
C VAL A 123 -16.35 -10.61 -2.68
N PHE A 124 -16.21 -9.34 -3.05
CA PHE A 124 -16.04 -8.25 -2.08
C PHE A 124 -17.31 -8.03 -1.26
N GLY A 125 -18.50 -8.20 -1.86
CA GLY A 125 -19.76 -8.07 -1.15
C GLY A 125 -19.92 -9.09 -0.03
N ALA A 126 -19.51 -10.34 -0.28
CA ALA A 126 -19.57 -11.42 0.70
C ALA A 126 -18.51 -11.31 1.80
N ASN A 127 -17.34 -10.73 1.50
CA ASN A 127 -16.20 -10.66 2.42
C ASN A 127 -15.94 -9.25 3.00
N TRP A 128 -16.80 -8.27 2.71
CA TRP A 128 -16.59 -6.85 3.04
C TRP A 128 -16.17 -6.62 4.48
N ASP A 129 -17.00 -7.08 5.42
CA ASP A 129 -16.80 -6.80 6.83
C ASP A 129 -15.58 -7.52 7.39
N LEU A 130 -15.38 -8.78 6.99
CA LEU A 130 -14.23 -9.59 7.38
C LEU A 130 -12.92 -8.96 6.91
N TRP A 131 -12.85 -8.56 5.65
CA TRP A 131 -11.62 -7.99 5.11
C TRP A 131 -11.32 -6.63 5.72
N LEU A 132 -12.31 -5.75 5.90
CA LEU A 132 -12.07 -4.48 6.57
C LEU A 132 -11.67 -4.66 8.03
N GLU A 133 -12.23 -5.64 8.75
CA GLU A 133 -11.81 -5.94 10.12
C GLU A 133 -10.33 -6.37 10.17
N GLN A 134 -9.89 -7.18 9.20
CA GLN A 134 -8.47 -7.53 9.06
C GLN A 134 -7.58 -6.34 8.73
N LEU A 135 -8.08 -5.34 7.99
CA LEU A 135 -7.32 -4.13 7.68
C LEU A 135 -7.24 -3.19 8.87
N GLU A 136 -8.35 -2.97 9.58
CA GLU A 136 -8.46 -2.11 10.76
C GLU A 136 -7.66 -2.66 11.96
N SER A 137 -7.57 -3.99 12.07
CA SER A 137 -6.78 -4.67 13.12
C SER A 137 -5.29 -4.79 12.80
N GLN A 138 -4.85 -4.48 11.57
CA GLN A 138 -3.43 -4.49 11.23
C GLN A 138 -2.67 -3.51 12.12
N ARG A 139 -1.48 -3.90 12.56
CA ARG A 139 -0.54 -3.04 13.32
C ARG A 139 0.78 -2.93 12.57
N GLY A 140 1.59 -1.94 12.94
CA GLY A 140 2.89 -1.69 12.31
C GLY A 140 2.81 -1.07 10.91
N VAL A 141 1.66 -0.50 10.54
CA VAL A 141 1.44 0.23 9.29
C VAL A 141 0.82 1.58 9.57
N MET A 142 1.06 2.55 8.69
CA MET A 142 0.24 3.77 8.65
C MET A 142 -1.12 3.44 8.02
N HIS A 143 -2.23 3.89 8.60
CA HIS A 143 -3.55 3.71 8.00
C HIS A 143 -4.00 5.00 7.31
N CYS A 144 -4.35 4.90 6.03
CA CYS A 144 -5.10 5.93 5.31
C CYS A 144 -6.51 5.40 5.02
N VAL A 145 -7.48 5.89 5.79
CA VAL A 145 -8.89 5.50 5.64
C VAL A 145 -9.61 6.51 4.77
N LEU A 146 -10.14 6.04 3.65
CA LEU A 146 -10.70 6.89 2.60
C LEU A 146 -12.17 7.22 2.86
N PRO A 147 -12.54 8.52 2.90
CA PRO A 147 -13.94 8.93 2.90
C PRO A 147 -14.62 8.72 1.55
N SER A 148 -15.95 8.89 1.53
CA SER A 148 -16.76 8.80 0.30
C SER A 148 -16.20 9.68 -0.81
N GLY A 149 -16.17 9.14 -2.03
CA GLY A 149 -15.71 9.85 -3.23
C GLY A 149 -14.19 10.03 -3.36
N SER A 150 -13.39 9.60 -2.38
CA SER A 150 -11.93 9.74 -2.43
C SER A 150 -11.22 8.51 -3.01
N PHE A 151 -9.94 8.69 -3.35
CA PHE A 151 -9.03 7.67 -3.87
C PHE A 151 -7.68 7.76 -3.16
N ILE A 152 -6.75 6.87 -3.51
CA ILE A 152 -5.38 6.87 -2.99
C ILE A 152 -4.60 8.14 -3.35
N THR A 153 -4.99 8.82 -4.43
CA THR A 153 -4.35 10.05 -4.91
C THR A 153 -4.45 11.21 -3.92
N GLU A 154 -5.43 11.16 -3.02
CA GLU A 154 -5.75 12.18 -2.05
C GLU A 154 -4.92 12.05 -0.77
N CYS A 155 -4.37 10.86 -0.45
CA CYS A 155 -3.55 10.66 0.75
C CYS A 155 -2.11 10.22 0.49
N VAL A 156 -1.71 10.00 -0.77
CA VAL A 156 -0.31 9.61 -1.09
C VAL A 156 0.72 10.65 -0.62
N ALA A 157 0.36 11.93 -0.60
CA ALA A 157 1.23 12.99 -0.09
C ALA A 157 1.49 12.83 1.42
N ASP A 158 0.43 12.59 2.21
CA ASP A 158 0.55 12.32 3.64
C ASP A 158 1.39 11.07 3.92
N VAL A 159 1.18 10.01 3.13
CA VAL A 159 1.97 8.77 3.21
C VAL A 159 3.45 9.06 3.03
N LEU A 160 3.81 9.86 2.02
CA LEU A 160 5.20 10.22 1.75
C LEU A 160 5.79 11.12 2.83
N GLN A 161 5.03 12.10 3.31
CA GLN A 161 5.47 12.94 4.41
C GLN A 161 5.81 12.12 5.65
N VAL A 162 4.92 11.20 6.07
CA VAL A 162 5.17 10.36 7.25
C VAL A 162 6.33 9.41 7.03
N PHE A 163 6.47 8.84 5.83
CA PHE A 163 7.62 8.01 5.47
C PHE A 163 8.94 8.78 5.60
N GLU A 164 9.01 9.99 5.05
CA GLU A 164 10.21 10.83 5.11
C GLU A 164 10.55 11.28 6.54
N GLU A 165 9.53 11.63 7.35
CA GLU A 165 9.70 11.90 8.78
C GLU A 165 10.33 10.71 9.53
N GLN A 166 9.92 9.48 9.20
CA GLN A 166 10.44 8.26 9.82
C GLN A 166 11.88 7.96 9.37
N CYS A 167 12.18 8.13 8.09
CA CYS A 167 13.54 7.99 7.56
C CYS A 167 14.50 9.01 8.20
N ALA A 168 14.05 10.25 8.39
CA ALA A 168 14.83 11.28 9.07
C ALA A 168 15.14 10.90 10.52
N ARG A 169 14.16 10.37 11.26
CA ARG A 169 14.34 9.92 12.66
C ARG A 169 15.23 8.70 12.78
N GLY A 170 15.10 7.72 11.88
CA GLY A 170 15.93 6.52 11.86
C GLY A 170 17.40 6.77 11.49
N SER A 171 17.70 7.94 10.92
CA SER A 171 19.06 8.39 10.64
C SER A 171 19.75 8.98 11.89
N ASP A 172 18.99 9.31 12.93
CA ASP A 172 19.46 10.05 14.11
C ASP A 172 19.56 9.19 15.38
N ASP A 173 18.96 7.99 15.44
CA ASP A 173 18.92 7.23 16.70
C ASP A 173 19.00 5.70 16.55
N GLY A 174 19.97 5.12 17.25
CA GLY A 174 20.21 3.68 17.38
C GLY A 174 19.27 2.99 18.37
N ARG A 175 17.97 3.33 18.39
CA ARG A 175 16.95 2.66 19.22
C ARG A 175 15.54 2.83 18.62
N ALA A 176 14.95 1.72 18.20
CA ALA A 176 13.59 1.68 17.67
C ALA A 176 12.55 1.84 18.80
N GLU A 177 11.68 2.85 18.68
CA GLU A 177 10.41 2.92 19.41
C GLU A 177 9.22 3.05 18.43
N HIS A 178 8.10 2.43 18.83
CA HIS A 178 6.95 2.08 18.01
C HIS A 178 6.18 3.29 17.47
N ALA A 179 5.77 3.22 16.20
CA ALA A 179 4.94 4.23 15.55
C ALA A 179 3.50 4.24 16.12
N GLY A 180 3.11 5.37 16.70
CA GLY A 180 1.75 5.66 17.15
C GLY A 180 0.79 5.96 15.99
N GLU A 181 -0.47 5.61 16.22
CA GLU A 181 -1.61 5.70 15.30
C GLU A 181 -1.91 7.17 14.94
N ARG A 182 -1.72 7.56 13.67
CA ARG A 182 -2.23 8.83 13.11
C ARG A 182 -3.33 8.50 12.11
N VAL A 183 -4.56 8.91 12.43
CA VAL A 183 -5.71 8.90 11.51
C VAL A 183 -5.70 10.22 10.76
N CYS A 184 -5.49 10.19 9.45
CA CYS A 184 -5.67 11.38 8.60
C CYS A 184 -7.17 11.70 8.50
N THR A 185 -7.68 12.56 9.38
CA THR A 185 -9.02 13.16 9.19
C THR A 185 -8.86 14.34 8.24
N GLY A 186 -9.25 14.17 6.98
CA GLY A 186 -9.25 15.23 5.97
C GLY A 186 -10.02 16.45 6.46
N GLY A 187 -9.28 17.53 6.76
CA GLY A 187 -9.84 18.84 7.06
C GLY A 187 -10.49 19.41 5.80
N ARG A 188 -11.81 19.61 5.86
CA ARG A 188 -12.51 20.54 4.99
C ARG A 188 -12.48 21.88 5.70
N ASP A 189 -11.64 22.79 5.23
CA ASP A 189 -11.87 24.21 5.46
C ASP A 189 -13.09 24.62 4.62
N ALA A 190 -13.99 25.33 5.29
CA ALA A 190 -15.29 25.78 4.82
C ALA A 190 -15.22 26.84 3.71
#